data_AF-A0A9Y2ATY0-F1
#
_entry.id   AF-A0A9Y2ATY0-F1
#
_cell.length_a   1.000
_cell.length_b   1.000
_cell.length_c   1.000
_cell.angle_alpha   90.00
_cell.angle_beta   90.00
_cell.angle_gamma   90.00
#
_symmetry.space_group_name_H-M   'P 1'
#
loop_
_entity.id
_entity.type
_entity.pdbx_description
1 polymer ?
#
loop_
_entity_poly.entity_id
_entity_poly.type
_entity_poly.pdbx_seq_one_letter_code
_entity_poly.pdbx_strand_id
1 'polypeptide(L)'
;MEEILIPIVAITTLFIGMPWLIFHYITKWKQAPKITDEDEKLLDELHLLARRLEERLQTVERIVAADNPDFRPQRPSSDDDYEFDRRN
;
A
#
# COMPACT_ATOMS: atom_id res chain seq x y z
N MET A 1 56.02 -6.83 -6.82
CA MET A 1 54.99 -5.96 -6.16
C MET A 1 53.59 -6.53 -6.34
N GLU A 2 53.24 -7.02 -7.54
CA GLU A 2 51.91 -7.59 -7.82
C GLU A 2 51.62 -8.89 -7.05
N GLU A 3 52.63 -9.72 -6.81
CA GLU A 3 52.51 -11.01 -6.08
C GLU A 3 52.03 -10.85 -4.62
N ILE A 4 52.23 -9.67 -4.02
CA ILE A 4 51.77 -9.35 -2.65
C ILE A 4 50.44 -8.60 -2.69
N LEU A 5 50.22 -7.78 -3.73
CA LEU A 5 49.00 -7.00 -3.90
C LEU A 5 47.76 -7.89 -4.12
N ILE A 6 47.89 -8.90 -4.97
CA ILE A 6 46.78 -9.80 -5.36
C ILE A 6 46.15 -10.50 -4.14
N PRO A 7 46.91 -11.20 -3.26
CA PRO A 7 46.30 -11.87 -2.11
C PRO A 7 45.70 -10.89 -1.10
N ILE A 8 46.30 -9.70 -0.90
CA ILE A 8 45.76 -8.67 -0.01
C ILE A 8 44.40 -8.18 -0.51
N VAL A 9 44.30 -7.86 -1.81
CA VAL A 9 43.04 -7.41 -2.42
C VAL A 9 41.99 -8.52 -2.42
N ALA A 10 42.39 -9.77 -2.68
CA ALA A 10 41.49 -10.92 -2.66
C ALA A 10 40.90 -11.16 -1.27
N ILE A 11 41.74 -11.16 -0.22
CA ILE A 11 41.31 -11.33 1.17
C ILE A 11 40.41 -10.16 1.59
N THR A 12 40.82 -8.93 1.30
CA THR A 12 40.05 -7.73 1.64
C THR A 12 38.68 -7.77 0.98
N THR A 13 38.60 -8.06 -0.32
CA THR A 13 37.34 -8.13 -1.06
C THR A 13 36.45 -9.27 -0.57
N LEU A 14 37.03 -10.43 -0.22
CA LEU A 14 36.24 -11.54 0.31
C LEU A 14 35.67 -11.21 1.70
N PHE A 15 36.48 -10.69 2.62
CA PHE A 15 36.08 -10.45 4.01
C PHE A 15 35.35 -9.13 4.24
N ILE A 16 35.51 -8.14 3.37
CA ILE A 16 34.80 -6.86 3.48
C ILE A 16 33.67 -6.80 2.46
N GLY A 17 33.87 -7.30 1.24
CA GLY A 17 32.84 -7.32 0.21
C GLY A 17 31.67 -8.25 0.53
N MET A 18 31.90 -9.48 1.06
CA MET A 18 30.80 -10.36 1.45
C MET A 18 29.95 -9.77 2.58
N PRO A 19 30.51 -9.35 3.74
CA PRO A 19 29.72 -8.71 4.78
C PRO A 19 29.07 -7.40 4.34
N TRP A 20 29.71 -6.61 3.48
CA TRP A 20 29.12 -5.40 2.92
C TRP A 20 27.88 -5.71 2.07
N LEU A 21 27.96 -6.74 1.23
CA LEU A 21 26.84 -7.19 0.41
C LEU A 21 25.69 -7.68 1.31
N ILE A 22 25.99 -8.49 2.33
CA ILE A 22 24.99 -8.92 3.33
C ILE A 22 24.35 -7.71 4.03
N PHE A 23 25.15 -6.75 4.49
CA PHE A 23 24.64 -5.55 5.15
C PHE A 23 23.81 -4.66 4.21
N HIS A 24 24.20 -4.56 2.94
CA HIS A 24 23.45 -3.85 1.90
C HIS A 24 22.05 -4.44 1.73
N TYR A 25 21.94 -5.76 1.63
CA TYR A 25 20.63 -6.41 1.48
C TYR A 25 19.81 -6.40 2.76
N ILE A 26 20.42 -6.47 3.96
CA ILE A 26 19.71 -6.33 5.23
C ILE A 26 19.13 -4.92 5.39
N THR A 27 19.92 -3.88 5.08
CA THR A 27 19.46 -2.49 5.13
C THR A 27 18.37 -2.21 4.09
N LYS A 28 18.49 -2.79 2.89
CA LYS A 28 17.44 -2.75 1.87
C LYS A 28 16.18 -3.52 2.28
N TRP A 29 16.31 -4.64 2.99
CA TRP A 29 15.16 -5.40 3.45
C TRP A 29 14.37 -4.67 4.54
N LYS A 30 15.04 -3.88 5.39
CA LYS A 30 14.37 -2.94 6.30
C LYS A 30 13.76 -1.71 5.61
N GLN A 31 14.25 -1.36 4.42
CA GLN A 31 13.69 -0.29 3.58
C GLN A 31 12.59 -0.77 2.63
N ALA A 32 12.27 -2.08 2.59
CA ALA A 32 11.11 -2.55 1.84
C ALA A 32 9.86 -1.91 2.47
N PRO A 33 9.09 -1.12 1.72
CA PRO A 33 7.93 -0.42 2.25
C PRO A 33 6.89 -1.48 2.61
N LYS A 34 6.83 -1.84 3.89
CA LYS A 34 5.59 -2.33 4.48
C LYS A 34 4.63 -1.14 4.44
N ILE A 35 3.35 -1.41 4.20
CA ILE A 35 2.29 -0.41 4.34
C ILE A 35 2.57 0.36 5.64
N THR A 36 2.86 1.65 5.50
CA THR A 36 3.26 2.45 6.66
C THR A 36 1.99 2.74 7.44
N ASP A 37 2.09 2.90 8.77
CA ASP A 37 0.95 3.30 9.63
C ASP A 37 0.27 4.59 9.11
N GLU A 38 1.04 5.46 8.46
CA GLU A 38 0.53 6.63 7.72
C GLU A 38 -0.35 6.28 6.51
N ASP A 39 0.01 5.25 5.75
CA ASP A 39 -0.76 4.78 4.60
C ASP A 39 -2.09 4.14 5.06
N GLU A 40 -2.06 3.38 6.17
CA GLU A 40 -3.27 2.81 6.77
C GLU A 40 -4.22 3.92 7.24
N LYS A 41 -3.69 4.95 7.90
CA LYS A 41 -4.47 6.11 8.33
C LYS A 41 -5.05 6.88 7.15
N LEU A 42 -4.29 7.05 6.07
CA LEU A 42 -4.77 7.71 4.85
C LEU A 42 -5.89 6.91 4.20
N LEU A 43 -5.77 5.58 4.14
CA LEU A 43 -6.84 4.71 3.65
C LEU A 43 -8.11 4.82 4.50
N ASP A 44 -8.00 4.86 5.82
CA ASP A 44 -9.15 5.03 6.72
C ASP A 44 -9.83 6.40 6.52
N GLU A 45 -9.04 7.47 6.37
CA GLU A 45 -9.57 8.80 6.06
C GLU A 45 -10.30 8.82 4.71
N LEU A 46 -9.72 8.23 3.67
CA LEU A 46 -10.36 8.12 2.35
C LEU A 46 -11.66 7.32 2.41
N HIS A 47 -11.69 6.25 3.20
CA HIS A 47 -12.89 5.44 3.42
C HIS A 47 -13.99 6.24 4.13
N LEU A 48 -13.64 6.99 5.18
CA LEU A 48 -14.58 7.88 5.88
C LEU A 48 -15.12 8.97 4.96
N LEU A 49 -14.27 9.57 4.12
CA LEU A 49 -14.67 10.56 3.14
C LEU A 49 -15.62 9.97 2.09
N ALA A 50 -15.32 8.79 1.56
CA ALA A 50 -16.19 8.10 0.61
C ALA A 50 -17.59 7.85 1.18
N ARG A 51 -17.68 7.34 2.43
CA ARG A 51 -18.96 7.13 3.12
C ARG A 51 -19.76 8.41 3.29
N ARG A 52 -19.10 9.52 3.64
CA ARG A 52 -19.76 10.81 3.78
C ARG A 52 -20.26 11.37 2.45
N LEU A 53 -19.50 11.16 1.37
CA LEU A 53 -19.94 11.53 0.02
C LEU A 53 -21.19 10.74 -0.37
N GLU A 54 -21.21 9.44 -0.09
CA GLU A 54 -22.35 8.56 -0.35
C GLU A 54 -23.62 9.04 0.40
N GLU A 55 -23.52 9.35 1.69
CA GLU A 55 -24.66 9.88 2.48
C GLU A 55 -25.26 11.17 1.88
N ARG A 56 -24.39 12.04 1.35
CA ARG A 56 -24.82 13.29 0.71
C ARG A 56 -25.43 13.03 -0.66
N LEU A 57 -24.85 12.09 -1.41
CA LEU A 57 -25.33 11.68 -2.72
C LEU A 57 -26.75 11.13 -2.61
N GLN A 58 -27.07 10.32 -1.60
CA GLN A 58 -28.44 9.85 -1.33
C GLN A 58 -29.44 11.01 -1.14
N THR A 59 -29.02 12.08 -0.47
CA THR A 59 -29.85 13.27 -0.30
C THR A 59 -30.06 13.99 -1.64
N VAL A 60 -29.00 14.12 -2.44
CA VAL A 60 -29.07 14.73 -3.77
C VAL A 60 -29.97 13.88 -4.69
N GLU A 61 -29.81 12.56 -4.70
CA GLU A 61 -30.65 11.63 -5.47
C GLU A 61 -32.13 11.77 -5.09
N ARG A 62 -32.44 11.90 -3.80
CA ARG A 62 -33.82 12.13 -3.33
C ARG A 62 -34.39 13.45 -3.84
N ILE A 63 -33.59 14.51 -3.87
CA ILE A 63 -34.02 15.82 -4.40
C ILE A 63 -34.23 15.72 -5.92
N VAL A 64 -33.28 15.12 -6.63
CA VAL A 64 -33.35 14.97 -8.10
C VAL A 64 -34.53 14.09 -8.50
N ALA A 65 -34.85 13.04 -7.74
CA ALA A 65 -36.03 12.20 -7.97
C ALA A 65 -37.36 12.93 -7.69
N ALA A 66 -37.36 13.87 -6.74
CA ALA A 66 -38.53 14.73 -6.50
C ALA A 66 -38.74 15.74 -7.64
N ASP A 67 -37.65 16.25 -8.23
CA ASP A 67 -37.69 17.21 -9.35
C ASP A 67 -37.89 16.54 -10.72
N ASN A 68 -37.48 15.28 -10.90
CA ASN A 68 -37.60 14.52 -12.14
C ASN A 68 -38.13 13.11 -11.86
N PRO A 69 -39.44 12.82 -12.09
CA PRO A 69 -40.05 11.53 -11.76
C PRO A 69 -39.54 10.36 -12.61
N ASP A 70 -38.88 10.63 -13.75
CA ASP A 70 -38.24 9.62 -14.61
C ASP A 70 -36.80 9.28 -14.18
N PHE A 71 -36.27 9.95 -13.16
CA PHE A 71 -34.92 9.69 -12.67
C PHE A 71 -34.85 8.34 -11.94
N ARG A 72 -34.08 7.40 -12.50
CA ARG A 72 -33.79 6.11 -11.88
C ARG A 72 -32.37 6.16 -11.30
N PRO A 73 -32.20 6.17 -9.96
CA PRO A 73 -30.88 6.11 -9.36
C PRO A 73 -30.21 4.79 -9.74
N GLN A 74 -29.06 4.88 -10.43
CA GLN A 74 -28.24 3.72 -10.75
C GLN A 74 -27.41 3.39 -9.52
N ARG A 75 -28.05 2.74 -8.54
CA ARG A 75 -27.40 2.30 -7.30
C ARG A 75 -26.22 1.39 -7.70
N PRO A 76 -24.96 1.77 -7.47
CA PRO A 76 -23.90 0.78 -7.46
C PRO A 76 -24.24 -0.16 -6.31
N SER A 77 -24.43 -1.43 -6.60
CA SER A 77 -24.57 -2.46 -5.59
C SER A 77 -23.32 -2.42 -4.71
N SER A 78 -23.44 -1.81 -3.53
CA SER A 78 -22.50 -1.98 -2.44
C SER A 78 -22.62 -3.43 -1.97
N ASP A 79 -21.99 -4.35 -2.71
CA ASP A 79 -21.69 -5.70 -2.24
C ASP A 79 -20.58 -5.55 -1.17
N ASP A 80 -20.97 -5.10 0.02
CA ASP A 80 -20.15 -5.11 1.24
C ASP A 80 -20.16 -6.52 1.88
N ASP A 81 -20.16 -7.57 1.06
CA ASP A 81 -19.85 -8.94 1.49
C ASP A 81 -18.35 -9.20 1.25
N TYR A 82 -17.48 -8.37 1.83
CA TYR A 82 -16.09 -8.78 2.08
C TYR A 82 -16.08 -9.70 3.31
N GLU A 83 -16.68 -10.89 3.15
CA GLU A 83 -16.42 -12.03 4.03
C GLU A 83 -14.96 -12.44 3.79
N PHE A 84 -14.04 -11.79 4.49
CA PHE A 84 -12.69 -12.33 4.69
C PHE A 84 -12.87 -13.62 5.47
N ASP A 85 -13.08 -14.69 4.72
CA ASP A 85 -13.07 -16.07 5.15
C ASP A 85 -11.77 -16.26 5.95
N ARG A 86 -11.90 -16.20 7.29
CA ARG A 86 -10.89 -16.65 8.24
C ARG A 86 -10.76 -18.15 8.08
N ARG A 87 -10.16 -18.58 6.97
CA ARG A 87 -9.80 -19.97 6.69
C ARG A 87 -8.41 -19.98 6.07
N ASN A 88 -7.41 -19.91 6.95
CA ASN A 88 -6.42 -20.97 7.18
C ASN A 88 -5.32 -20.44 8.09
#